data_AF-A0A7Y1VWV6-F1
#
_entry.id   AF-A0A7Y1VWV6-F1
#
_cell.length_a   1.000
_cell.length_b   1.000
_cell.length_c   1.000
_cell.angle_alpha   90.00
_cell.angle_beta   90.00
_cell.angle_gamma   90.00
#
_symmetry.space_group_name_H-M   'P 1'
#
loop_
_entity.id
_entity.type
_entity.pdbx_description
1 polymer ?
#
loop_
_entity_poly.entity_id
_entity_poly.type
_entity_poly.pdbx_seq_one_letter_code
_entity_poly.pdbx_strand_id
1 'polypeptide(L)'
;LLQRDGNLVAADGTSDLTLKIGKGQYYLALNHRNHLGMMSAGPISMGYTATTPIDASLLTFTTYGINATKTMSGKQVMWTGDADATGIIDSGDRGATWNNRNDQSYNLSDCSLDGITDSADRGITWNNRNLIEQLPN
;
A
#
# COMPACT_ATOMS: atom_id res chain seq x y z
N LEU A 1 -1.43 8.15 -8.36
CA LEU A 1 -0.58 6.95 -8.51
C LEU A 1 0.37 6.89 -7.32
N LEU A 2 0.57 5.71 -6.73
CA LEU A 2 1.65 5.50 -5.76
C LEU A 2 2.87 4.98 -6.52
N GLN A 3 3.98 5.71 -6.46
CA GLN A 3 5.23 5.37 -7.13
C GLN A 3 6.12 4.48 -6.26
N ARG A 4 7.10 3.82 -6.88
CA ARG A 4 8.03 2.90 -6.20
C ARG A 4 8.86 3.58 -5.10
N ASP A 5 9.12 4.88 -5.24
CA ASP A 5 9.86 5.67 -4.25
C ASP A 5 8.98 6.14 -3.07
N GLY A 6 7.69 5.82 -3.09
CA GLY A 6 6.72 6.18 -2.06
C GLY A 6 5.97 7.48 -2.32
N ASN A 7 6.20 8.15 -3.45
CA ASN A 7 5.51 9.39 -3.78
C ASN A 7 4.09 9.13 -4.29
N LEU A 8 3.16 9.97 -3.82
CA LEU A 8 1.78 10.02 -4.32
C LEU A 8 1.66 11.16 -5.33
N VAL A 9 1.48 10.79 -6.60
CA VAL A 9 1.36 11.73 -7.70
C VAL A 9 -0.02 11.69 -8.34
N ALA A 10 -0.36 12.70 -9.12
CA ALA A 10 -1.56 12.73 -9.94
C ALA A 10 -1.53 11.66 -11.05
N ALA A 11 -2.61 11.56 -11.83
CA ALA A 11 -2.74 10.58 -12.90
C ALA A 11 -1.75 10.80 -14.06
N ASP A 12 -1.16 12.00 -14.17
CA ASP A 12 -0.09 12.30 -15.12
C ASP A 12 1.27 11.68 -14.75
N GLY A 13 1.38 11.10 -13.54
CA GLY A 13 2.58 10.43 -13.08
C GLY A 13 3.69 11.36 -12.57
N THR A 14 3.46 12.68 -12.50
CA THR A 14 4.50 13.64 -12.09
C THR A 14 4.01 14.75 -11.17
N SER A 15 2.78 15.22 -11.34
CA SER A 15 2.28 16.34 -10.54
C SER A 15 1.90 15.90 -9.14
N ASP A 16 1.95 16.82 -8.18
CA ASP A 16 1.46 16.56 -6.83
C ASP A 16 -0.02 16.15 -6.83
N LEU A 17 -0.36 15.15 -6.01
CA LEU A 17 -1.74 14.74 -5.85
C LEU A 17 -2.54 15.83 -5.13
N THR A 18 -3.39 16.53 -5.88
CA THR A 18 -4.32 17.52 -5.31
C THR A 18 -5.73 16.93 -5.18
N LEU A 19 -6.24 16.89 -3.94
CA LEU A 19 -7.61 16.47 -3.65
C LEU A 19 -8.54 17.69 -3.65
N LYS A 20 -9.55 17.70 -4.53
CA LYS A 20 -10.59 18.75 -4.56
C LYS A 20 -11.67 18.49 -3.50
N ILE A 21 -11.29 18.56 -2.23
CA ILE A 21 -12.16 18.33 -1.08
C ILE A 21 -12.43 19.63 -0.31
N GLY A 22 -13.58 19.69 0.37
CA GLY A 22 -13.89 20.79 1.27
C GLY A 22 -12.98 20.81 2.50
N LYS A 23 -12.96 21.94 3.22
CA LYS A 23 -12.29 21.99 4.52
C LYS A 23 -12.96 21.02 5.51
N GLY A 24 -12.18 20.27 6.27
CA GLY A 24 -12.75 19.30 7.21
C GLY A 24 -11.72 18.33 7.78
N GLN A 25 -12.22 17.43 8.62
CA GLN A 25 -11.45 16.34 9.23
C GLN A 25 -11.68 15.07 8.40
N TYR A 26 -10.60 14.51 7.85
CA TYR A 26 -10.67 13.34 6.96
C TYR A 26 -9.70 12.25 7.40
N TYR A 27 -10.11 11.00 7.30
CA TYR A 27 -9.17 9.89 7.38
C TYR A 27 -8.43 9.75 6.06
N LEU A 28 -7.13 9.48 6.12
CA LEU A 28 -6.33 9.15 4.95
C LEU A 28 -6.22 7.63 4.87
N ALA A 29 -6.82 7.04 3.83
CA ALA A 29 -6.64 5.64 3.49
C ALA A 29 -5.74 5.52 2.26
N LEU A 30 -4.75 4.62 2.32
CA LEU A 30 -3.86 4.28 1.24
C LEU A 30 -4.12 2.83 0.85
N ASN A 31 -4.43 2.62 -0.43
CA ASN A 31 -4.61 1.31 -1.01
C ASN A 31 -3.75 1.21 -2.27
N HIS A 32 -3.07 0.08 -2.43
CA HIS A 32 -2.21 -0.22 -3.56
C HIS A 32 -2.50 -1.64 -4.02
N ARG A 33 -2.43 -1.88 -5.34
CA ARG A 33 -3.00 -3.06 -6.01
C ARG A 33 -2.68 -4.42 -5.39
N ASN A 34 -1.52 -4.55 -4.77
CA ASN A 34 -1.00 -5.81 -4.24
C ASN A 34 -0.37 -5.67 -2.84
N HIS A 35 -0.79 -4.63 -2.12
CA HIS A 35 -0.37 -4.40 -0.75
C HIS A 35 -1.60 -4.24 0.13
N LEU A 36 -1.51 -4.70 1.38
CA LEU A 36 -2.55 -4.51 2.38
C LEU A 36 -2.75 -3.01 2.64
N GLY A 37 -4.01 -2.59 2.56
CA GLY A 37 -4.40 -1.22 2.81
C GLY A 37 -4.10 -0.76 4.23
N MET A 38 -3.87 0.55 4.38
CA MET A 38 -3.68 1.20 5.67
C MET A 38 -4.47 2.50 5.75
N MET A 39 -4.85 2.89 6.96
CA MET A 39 -5.53 4.16 7.22
C MET A 39 -4.84 4.92 8.37
N SER A 40 -4.93 6.25 8.38
CA SER A 40 -4.55 7.07 9.53
C SER A 40 -5.34 6.66 10.79
N ALA A 41 -4.69 6.66 11.96
CA ALA A 41 -5.34 6.29 13.23
C ALA A 41 -6.45 7.26 13.62
N GLY A 42 -6.27 8.54 13.27
CA GLY A 42 -7.23 9.61 13.51
C GLY A 42 -7.43 10.46 12.27
N PRO A 43 -8.42 11.36 12.29
CA PRO A 43 -8.67 12.25 11.18
C PRO A 43 -7.63 13.37 11.09
N ILE A 44 -7.21 13.67 9.87
CA ILE A 44 -6.26 14.72 9.51
C ILE A 44 -7.06 15.94 9.03
N SER A 45 -6.64 17.13 9.44
CA SER A 45 -7.27 18.38 8.99
C SER A 45 -6.86 18.71 7.56
N MET A 46 -7.85 18.90 6.70
CA MET A 46 -7.67 19.32 5.30
C MET A 46 -8.27 20.72 5.12
N GLY A 47 -7.57 21.62 4.45
CA GLY A 47 -7.98 23.01 4.30
C GLY A 47 -7.25 23.78 3.21
N TYR A 48 -7.67 25.02 2.97
CA TYR A 48 -7.21 25.87 1.85
C TYR A 48 -5.83 26.51 2.06
N THR A 49 -5.32 26.52 3.29
CA THR A 49 -3.97 27.00 3.60
C THR A 49 -3.01 25.83 3.57
N ALA A 50 -1.86 25.99 2.90
CA ALA A 50 -0.78 25.02 2.74
C ALA A 50 -0.78 23.95 3.84
N THR A 51 -1.47 22.83 3.58
CA THR A 51 -1.44 21.68 4.46
C THR A 51 0.00 21.21 4.49
N THR A 52 0.58 21.09 5.69
CA THR A 52 1.84 20.37 5.87
C THR A 52 1.77 19.07 5.07
N PRO A 53 2.77 18.75 4.22
CA PRO A 53 2.78 17.50 3.48
C PRO A 53 2.53 16.33 4.42
N ILE A 54 1.57 15.49 4.06
CA ILE A 54 1.28 14.28 4.83
C ILE A 54 2.27 13.22 4.38
N ASP A 55 3.15 12.80 5.28
CA ASP A 55 4.13 11.74 5.05
C ASP A 55 3.79 10.52 5.91
N ALA A 56 3.19 9.50 5.27
CA ALA A 56 2.86 8.24 5.90
C ALA A 56 4.08 7.29 6.04
N SER A 57 5.25 7.67 5.51
CA SER A 57 6.49 6.90 5.67
C SER A 57 7.22 7.17 6.99
N LEU A 58 6.81 8.22 7.72
CA LEU A 58 7.36 8.54 9.04
C LEU A 58 6.93 7.51 10.08
N LEU A 59 7.85 7.08 10.94
CA LEU A 59 7.54 6.18 12.07
C LEU A 59 6.59 6.82 13.11
N THR A 60 6.48 8.15 13.11
CA THR A 60 5.54 8.89 13.94
C THR A 60 4.13 8.96 13.35
N PHE A 61 3.95 8.53 12.09
CA PHE A 61 2.62 8.44 11.50
C PHE A 61 1.85 7.28 12.13
N THR A 62 0.74 7.59 12.79
CA THR A 62 -0.09 6.60 13.49
C THR A 62 -1.13 6.02 12.55
N THR A 63 -1.27 4.70 12.58
CA THR A 63 -2.18 3.94 11.71
C THR A 63 -3.34 3.34 12.48
N TYR A 64 -4.48 3.19 11.82
CA TYR A 64 -5.62 2.42 12.33
C TYR A 64 -5.25 0.94 12.48
N GLY A 65 -5.84 0.27 13.47
CA GLY A 65 -5.64 -1.15 13.70
C GLY A 65 -4.28 -1.51 14.31
N ILE A 66 -3.90 -2.80 14.18
CA ILE A 66 -2.66 -3.35 14.73
C ILE A 66 -1.84 -3.93 13.58
N ASN A 67 -0.53 -3.64 13.56
CA ASN A 67 0.39 -4.11 12.53
C ASN A 67 -0.04 -3.72 11.09
N ALA A 68 -0.66 -2.56 10.89
CA ALA A 68 -1.06 -2.06 9.58
C ALA A 68 0.09 -1.90 8.58
N THR A 69 1.31 -1.75 9.10
CA THR A 69 2.54 -1.48 8.34
C THR A 69 3.71 -2.22 8.97
N LYS A 70 4.82 -2.31 8.23
CA LYS A 70 6.12 -2.75 8.76
C LYS A 70 7.14 -1.63 8.70
N THR A 71 8.16 -1.71 9.55
CA THR A 71 9.32 -0.81 9.49
C THR A 71 10.41 -1.42 8.62
N MET A 72 10.88 -0.67 7.63
CA MET A 72 12.00 -1.05 6.76
C MET A 72 12.91 0.16 6.56
N SER A 73 14.20 0.01 6.88
CA SER A 73 15.21 1.07 6.71
C SER A 73 14.81 2.43 7.33
N GLY A 74 14.17 2.39 8.51
CA GLY A 74 13.73 3.59 9.23
C GLY A 74 12.45 4.24 8.69
N LYS A 75 11.79 3.64 7.70
CA LYS A 75 10.50 4.09 7.17
C LYS A 75 9.39 3.10 7.48
N GLN A 76 8.19 3.63 7.63
CA GLN A 76 6.95 2.86 7.65
C GLN A 76 6.57 2.50 6.21
N VAL A 77 6.29 1.22 5.95
CA VAL A 77 5.92 0.72 4.62
C VAL A 77 4.72 -0.23 4.71
N MET A 78 3.91 -0.28 3.66
CA MET A 78 2.78 -1.20 3.55
C MET A 78 3.27 -2.65 3.41
N TRP A 79 2.43 -3.60 3.81
CA TRP A 79 2.70 -5.02 3.59
C TRP A 79 2.37 -5.39 2.15
N THR A 80 3.34 -5.89 1.40
CA THR A 80 3.11 -6.50 0.08
C THR A 80 2.75 -7.98 0.21
N GLY A 81 2.07 -8.53 -0.79
CA GLY A 81 1.80 -9.97 -0.90
C GLY A 81 0.33 -10.32 -1.07
N ASP A 82 -0.55 -9.33 -1.13
CA ASP A 82 -1.97 -9.50 -1.46
C ASP A 82 -2.12 -9.56 -2.99
N ALA A 83 -1.74 -10.70 -3.56
CA ALA A 83 -1.68 -10.95 -5.00
C ALA A 83 -3.07 -11.20 -5.63
N ASP A 84 -4.13 -11.35 -4.82
CA ASP A 84 -5.51 -11.46 -5.30
C ASP A 84 -6.44 -10.33 -4.84
N ALA A 85 -5.90 -9.33 -4.14
CA ALA A 85 -6.58 -8.11 -3.68
C ALA A 85 -7.78 -8.40 -2.76
N THR A 86 -7.63 -9.40 -1.90
CA THR A 86 -8.66 -9.79 -0.91
C THR A 86 -8.51 -9.07 0.42
N GLY A 87 -7.42 -8.32 0.64
CA GLY A 87 -7.10 -7.71 1.92
C GLY A 87 -6.55 -8.71 2.94
N ILE A 88 -6.23 -9.94 2.51
CA ILE A 88 -5.68 -11.00 3.36
C ILE A 88 -4.55 -11.66 2.59
N ILE A 89 -3.36 -11.81 3.21
CA ILE A 89 -2.27 -12.57 2.59
C ILE A 89 -2.37 -14.03 3.03
N ASP A 90 -2.82 -14.92 2.15
CA ASP A 90 -3.03 -16.33 2.44
C ASP A 90 -2.60 -17.29 1.29
N SER A 91 -3.18 -18.49 1.27
CA SER A 91 -2.90 -19.49 0.23
C SER A 91 -3.38 -19.10 -1.17
N GLY A 92 -4.39 -18.24 -1.28
CA GLY A 92 -4.90 -17.66 -2.53
C GLY A 92 -3.81 -16.89 -3.26
N ASP A 93 -3.13 -15.99 -2.55
CA ASP A 93 -2.01 -15.21 -3.10
C ASP A 93 -0.84 -16.09 -3.54
N ARG A 94 -0.55 -17.13 -2.75
CA ARG A 94 0.49 -18.10 -3.10
C ARG A 94 0.10 -18.89 -4.34
N GLY A 95 -1.18 -19.22 -4.51
CA GLY A 95 -1.73 -19.81 -5.73
C GLY A 95 -1.60 -18.88 -6.93
N ALA A 96 -1.96 -17.60 -6.77
CA ALA A 96 -1.86 -16.58 -7.81
C ALA A 96 -0.42 -16.40 -8.33
N THR A 97 0.52 -16.18 -7.41
CA THR A 97 1.96 -16.04 -7.72
C THR A 97 2.60 -17.31 -8.30
N TRP A 98 2.02 -18.48 -8.06
CA TRP A 98 2.44 -19.73 -8.70
C TRP A 98 1.88 -19.89 -10.12
N ASN A 99 0.59 -19.59 -10.30
CA ASN A 99 -0.11 -19.74 -11.57
C ASN A 99 0.43 -18.77 -12.61
N ASN A 100 0.76 -17.54 -12.19
CA ASN A 100 1.28 -16.48 -13.06
C ASN A 100 2.81 -16.44 -13.15
N ARG A 101 3.51 -17.50 -12.75
CA ARG A 101 4.99 -17.53 -12.77
C ARG A 101 5.55 -17.26 -14.18
N ASN A 102 6.66 -16.51 -14.21
CA ASN A 102 7.35 -16.00 -15.41
C ASN A 102 6.54 -15.01 -16.26
N ASP A 103 5.36 -14.59 -15.81
CA ASP A 103 4.62 -13.54 -16.48
C ASP A 103 5.37 -12.21 -16.32
N GLN A 104 5.56 -11.50 -17.43
CA GLN A 104 6.25 -10.21 -17.50
C GLN A 104 5.22 -9.14 -17.82
N SER A 105 4.32 -8.90 -16.87
CA SER A 105 3.19 -8.01 -17.06
C SER A 105 2.90 -7.21 -15.80
N TYR A 106 2.13 -6.13 -15.97
CA TYR A 106 1.60 -5.40 -14.83
C TYR A 106 0.39 -6.16 -14.27
N ASN A 107 0.66 -7.14 -13.41
CA ASN A 107 -0.37 -7.95 -12.76
C ASN A 107 -0.33 -7.79 -11.23
N LEU A 108 -1.31 -8.41 -10.54
CA LEU A 108 -1.39 -8.38 -9.08
C LEU A 108 -0.33 -9.29 -8.43
N SER A 109 0.12 -10.32 -9.14
CA SER A 109 1.07 -11.33 -8.66
C SER A 109 2.53 -10.88 -8.65
N ASP A 110 2.89 -9.80 -9.35
CA ASP A 110 4.16 -9.08 -9.22
C ASP A 110 4.17 -8.24 -7.92
N CYS A 111 4.33 -8.93 -6.80
CA CYS A 111 4.38 -8.38 -5.45
C CYS A 111 5.68 -7.61 -5.15
N SER A 112 6.78 -7.93 -5.85
CA SER A 112 8.06 -7.22 -5.79
C SER A 112 8.05 -5.90 -6.57
N LEU A 113 7.10 -5.72 -7.49
CA LEU A 113 6.98 -4.57 -8.39
C LEU A 113 8.16 -4.42 -9.36
N ASP A 114 8.78 -5.54 -9.73
CA ASP A 114 9.91 -5.56 -10.68
C ASP A 114 9.46 -5.85 -12.12
N GLY A 115 8.17 -6.08 -12.34
CA GLY A 115 7.56 -6.35 -13.63
C GLY A 115 7.61 -7.82 -14.05
N ILE A 116 8.03 -8.73 -13.17
CA ILE A 116 8.10 -10.17 -13.44
C ILE A 116 7.54 -10.94 -12.23
N THR A 117 6.54 -11.80 -12.44
CA THR A 117 6.08 -12.71 -11.38
C THR A 117 7.02 -13.91 -11.25
N ASP A 118 7.85 -13.96 -10.21
CA ASP A 118 8.89 -14.96 -10.05
C ASP A 118 8.98 -15.55 -8.63
N SER A 119 10.14 -16.13 -8.29
CA SER A 119 10.37 -16.73 -6.97
C SER A 119 10.38 -15.71 -5.82
N ALA A 120 10.75 -14.47 -6.09
CA ALA A 120 10.73 -13.39 -5.11
C ALA A 120 9.29 -13.14 -4.63
N ASP A 121 8.32 -13.08 -5.54
CA ASP A 121 6.90 -12.87 -5.19
C ASP A 121 6.35 -14.00 -4.33
N ARG A 122 6.68 -15.24 -4.69
CA ARG A 122 6.29 -16.41 -3.88
C ARG A 122 6.94 -16.40 -2.49
N GLY A 123 8.16 -15.87 -2.39
CA GLY A 123 8.83 -15.62 -1.12
C GLY A 123 8.12 -14.53 -0.31
N ILE A 124 7.68 -13.45 -0.96
CA ILE A 124 6.93 -12.36 -0.34
C ILE A 124 5.61 -12.85 0.26
N THR A 125 4.77 -13.53 -0.54
CA THR A 125 3.47 -14.04 -0.07
C THR A 125 3.63 -15.05 1.06
N TRP A 126 4.69 -15.87 1.00
CA TRP A 126 5.02 -16.77 2.12
C TRP A 126 5.40 -16.04 3.39
N ASN A 127 6.31 -15.06 3.31
CA ASN A 127 6.87 -14.40 4.48
C ASN A 127 5.85 -13.49 5.18
N ASN A 128 4.88 -12.97 4.43
CA ASN A 128 3.85 -12.04 4.93
C ASN A 128 2.48 -12.72 5.13
N ARG A 129 2.40 -14.05 5.07
CA ARG A 129 1.13 -14.79 5.25
C ARG A 129 0.48 -14.56 6.61
N ASN A 130 -0.85 -14.71 6.65
CA ASN A 130 -1.73 -14.47 7.81
C ASN A 130 -1.80 -13.01 8.27
N LEU A 131 -1.42 -12.07 7.41
CA LEU A 131 -1.65 -10.64 7.63
C LEU A 131 -2.98 -10.23 6.99
N ILE A 132 -3.67 -9.31 7.65
CA ILE A 132 -4.98 -8.80 7.23
C ILE A 132 -4.87 -7.27 7.17
N GLU A 133 -5.45 -6.68 6.14
CA GLU A 133 -5.49 -5.23 5.98
C GLU A 133 -6.13 -4.54 7.18
N GLN A 134 -5.66 -3.33 7.46
CA GLN A 134 -6.14 -2.55 8.61
C GLN A 134 -6.89 -1.33 8.08
N LEU A 135 -8.11 -1.59 7.61
CA LEU A 135 -9.09 -0.61 7.18
C LEU A 135 -10.40 -0.80 7.96
N PRO A 136 -11.21 0.26 8.17
CA PRO A 136 -12.53 0.12 8.76
C PRO A 136 -13.49 -0.61 7.80
N ASN A 137 -14.36 -1.45 8.35
CA ASN A 137 -15.42 -2.18 7.61
C ASN A 137 -16.49 -1.25 7.05
#